data_AF-A0A9R0X0B7-F1
#
_entry.id   AF-A0A9R0X0B7-F1
#
_cell.length_a   1.000
_cell.length_b   1.000
_cell.length_c   1.000
_cell.angle_alpha   90.00
_cell.angle_beta   90.00
_cell.angle_gamma   90.00
#
_symmetry.space_group_name_H-M   'P 1'
#
loop_
_entity.id
_entity.type
_entity.pdbx_description
1 polymer ?
#
loop_
_entity_poly.entity_id
_entity_poly.type
_entity_poly.pdbx_seq_one_letter_code
_entity_poly.pdbx_strand_id
1 'polypeptide(L)'
;MMHAYLRLLSPQVEEGICQVLSHMWLESEIIAGASGNASSSSASSSSSSAAPTSSKKGAKTEFEKKLGAFIKNQIETDSSVEYGDGFRAGIQAVEQYGLRSTLDHMRLTGSFPY
;
A
#
# COMPACT_ATOMS: atom_id res chain seq x y z
N MET A 1 14.68 -1.36 -17.63
CA MET A 1 13.64 -1.15 -18.67
C MET A 1 12.25 -0.78 -18.12
N MET A 2 12.07 -0.51 -16.81
CA MET A 2 10.77 -0.09 -16.23
C MET A 2 10.58 1.43 -16.03
N HIS A 3 11.58 2.25 -16.36
CA HIS A 3 11.54 3.72 -16.12
C HIS A 3 11.16 4.57 -17.35
N ALA A 4 10.91 3.95 -18.50
CA ALA A 4 10.62 4.69 -19.73
C ALA A 4 9.12 4.98 -19.91
N TYR A 5 8.23 4.13 -19.39
CA TYR A 5 6.79 4.25 -19.61
C TYR A 5 6.11 5.23 -18.65
N LEU A 6 6.61 5.37 -17.42
CA LEU A 6 6.11 6.35 -16.44
C LEU A 6 6.40 7.80 -16.87
N ARG A 7 7.50 8.04 -17.59
CA ARG A 7 7.84 9.37 -18.13
C ARG A 7 6.90 9.90 -19.23
N LEU A 8 5.98 9.07 -19.72
CA LEU A 8 4.92 9.50 -20.66
C LEU A 8 3.65 9.96 -19.93
N LEU A 9 3.56 9.74 -18.62
CA LEU A 9 2.48 10.21 -17.76
C LEU A 9 2.82 11.62 -17.26
N SER A 10 1.81 12.43 -16.96
CA SER A 10 2.06 13.68 -16.27
C SER A 10 2.65 13.36 -14.88
N PRO A 11 3.59 14.18 -14.37
CA PRO A 11 4.22 13.96 -13.06
C PRO A 11 3.19 13.72 -11.94
N GLN A 12 2.08 14.45 -12.00
CA GLN A 12 0.97 14.36 -11.06
C GLN A 12 0.27 12.97 -11.06
N VAL A 13 0.16 12.33 -12.21
CA VAL A 13 -0.45 10.98 -12.34
C VAL A 13 0.54 9.90 -11.91
N GLU A 14 1.81 10.03 -12.28
CA GLU A 14 2.89 9.12 -11.83
C GLU A 14 3.07 9.16 -10.30
N GLU A 15 3.19 10.35 -9.73
CA GLU A 15 3.37 10.54 -8.29
C GLU A 15 2.12 10.12 -7.51
N GLY A 16 0.93 10.46 -8.02
CA GLY A 16 -0.34 10.08 -7.43
C GLY A 16 -0.51 8.56 -7.28
N ILE A 17 -0.27 7.78 -8.35
CA ILE A 17 -0.40 6.32 -8.27
C ILE A 17 0.69 5.70 -7.40
N CYS A 18 1.89 6.29 -7.36
CA CYS A 18 2.97 5.85 -6.48
C CYS A 18 2.59 6.01 -5.00
N GLN A 19 1.97 7.14 -4.64
CA GLN A 19 1.45 7.38 -3.30
C GLN A 19 0.30 6.44 -2.94
N VAL A 20 -0.63 6.19 -3.87
CA VAL A 20 -1.73 5.22 -3.66
C VAL A 20 -1.18 3.82 -3.37
N LEU A 21 -0.21 3.34 -4.17
CA LEU A 21 0.43 2.05 -3.94
C LEU A 21 1.16 2.00 -2.59
N SER A 22 1.83 3.10 -2.22
CA SER A 22 2.50 3.24 -0.93
C SER A 22 1.51 3.17 0.23
N HIS A 23 0.37 3.86 0.13
CA HIS A 23 -0.71 3.85 1.11
C HIS A 23 -1.31 2.44 1.28
N MET A 24 -1.68 1.78 0.17
CA MET A 24 -2.20 0.41 0.21
C MET A 24 -1.22 -0.60 0.82
N TRP A 25 0.08 -0.46 0.52
CA TRP A 25 1.12 -1.29 1.11
C TRP A 25 1.24 -1.05 2.62
N LEU A 26 1.20 0.21 3.04
CA LEU A 26 1.31 0.62 4.43
C LEU A 26 0.12 0.12 5.26
N GLU A 27 -1.09 0.18 4.72
CA GLU A 27 -2.28 -0.40 5.34
C GLU A 27 -2.12 -1.91 5.53
N SER A 28 -1.63 -2.61 4.51
CA SER A 28 -1.36 -4.05 4.59
C SER A 28 -0.32 -4.37 5.67
N GLU A 29 0.71 -3.53 5.80
CA GLU A 29 1.77 -3.71 6.78
C GLU A 29 1.30 -3.44 8.22
N ILE A 30 0.45 -2.44 8.43
CA ILE A 30 -0.16 -2.11 9.73
C ILE A 30 -1.15 -3.21 10.15
N ILE A 31 -2.02 -3.66 9.24
CA ILE A 31 -3.03 -4.70 9.48
C ILE A 31 -2.36 -6.06 9.76
N ALA A 32 -1.32 -6.42 8.99
CA ALA A 32 -0.54 -7.63 9.23
C ALA A 32 0.20 -7.59 10.58
N GLY A 33 0.63 -6.40 11.01
CA GLY A 33 1.23 -6.19 12.34
C GLY A 33 0.24 -6.31 13.50
N ALA A 34 -1.06 -6.10 13.26
CA ALA A 34 -2.11 -6.31 14.25
C ALA A 34 -2.51 -7.79 14.39
N SER A 35 -2.50 -8.55 13.29
CA SER A 35 -2.82 -9.99 13.29
C SER A 35 -1.75 -10.88 13.94
N GLY A 36 -0.51 -10.38 14.07
CA GLY A 36 0.57 -11.07 14.79
C GLY A 36 0.49 -11.02 16.32
N ASN A 37 -0.49 -10.29 16.88
CA ASN A 37 -0.64 -10.10 18.32
C ASN A 37 -1.70 -11.00 18.98
N ALA A 38 -2.37 -11.87 18.23
CA ALA A 38 -3.28 -12.88 18.78
C ALA A 38 -2.56 -14.22 18.97
N SER A 39 -1.83 -14.37 20.08
CA SER A 39 -1.66 -15.61 20.86
C SER A 39 -0.40 -15.57 21.73
N SER A 40 -0.56 -15.27 23.01
CA SER A 40 0.28 -15.83 24.08
C SER A 40 -0.59 -16.28 25.25
N SER A 41 -1.59 -17.11 24.97
CA SER A 41 -2.09 -18.06 25.97
C SER A 41 -1.27 -19.34 25.83
N SER A 42 -0.40 -19.56 26.81
CA SER A 42 0.29 -20.81 27.03
C SER A 42 -0.71 -21.95 27.23
N ALA A 43 -0.71 -22.92 26.32
CA ALA A 43 -1.19 -24.27 26.59
C ALA A 43 -0.42 -25.27 25.73
N SER A 44 -0.07 -26.37 26.37
CA SER A 44 0.90 -27.38 25.99
C SER A 44 0.46 -28.35 24.86
N SER A 45 1.49 -29.00 24.31
CA SER A 45 1.56 -30.38 23.77
C SER A 45 1.10 -30.73 22.34
N SER A 46 2.12 -31.20 21.59
CA SER A 46 2.22 -32.36 20.67
C SER A 46 1.68 -32.37 19.22
N SER A 47 2.65 -32.72 18.36
CA SER A 47 2.66 -33.58 17.16
C SER A 47 2.20 -33.09 15.76
N SER A 48 3.21 -33.09 14.87
CA SER A 48 3.28 -33.59 13.48
C SER A 48 2.60 -32.88 12.30
N SER A 49 3.45 -32.53 11.32
CA SER A 49 3.31 -32.63 9.85
C SER A 49 2.97 -31.38 9.00
N ALA A 50 3.83 -31.21 7.99
CA ALA A 50 3.68 -30.54 6.68
C ALA A 50 3.82 -28.99 6.54
N ALA A 51 4.95 -28.62 5.90
CA ALA A 51 5.29 -27.52 4.95
C ALA A 51 4.42 -26.26 4.76
N PRO A 52 4.93 -25.17 4.13
CA PRO A 52 6.30 -24.72 3.93
C PRO A 52 6.60 -23.47 4.80
N THR A 53 7.88 -23.11 4.92
CA THR A 53 8.33 -21.90 5.60
C THR A 53 7.87 -20.66 4.83
N SER A 54 6.68 -20.14 5.13
CA SER A 54 6.36 -18.74 4.85
C SER A 54 7.31 -17.91 5.71
N SER A 55 8.25 -17.22 5.07
CA SER A 55 9.19 -16.29 5.68
C SER A 55 8.48 -15.51 6.78
N LYS A 56 8.78 -15.85 8.04
CA LYS A 56 8.30 -15.10 9.20
C LYS A 56 8.89 -13.71 9.05
N LYS A 57 8.13 -12.79 8.45
CA LYS A 57 8.38 -11.37 8.64
C LYS A 57 8.31 -11.19 10.15
N GLY A 58 9.44 -10.90 10.77
CA GLY A 58 9.58 -10.86 12.22
C GLY A 58 8.52 -9.96 12.82
N ALA A 59 8.15 -10.22 14.09
CA ALA A 59 7.22 -9.39 14.82
C ALA A 59 7.63 -7.92 14.68
N LYS A 60 6.79 -7.13 14.01
CA LYS A 60 7.08 -5.72 13.76
C LYS A 60 7.08 -4.98 15.09
N THR A 61 8.04 -4.09 15.25
CA THR A 61 8.17 -3.30 16.47
C THR A 61 7.06 -2.24 16.55
N GLU A 62 6.71 -1.81 17.76
CA GLU A 62 5.77 -0.68 17.95
C GLU A 62 6.24 0.60 17.25
N PHE A 63 7.57 0.77 17.08
CA PHE A 63 8.15 1.85 16.30
C PHE A 63 7.75 1.77 14.82
N GLU A 64 7.84 0.60 14.18
CA GLU A 64 7.46 0.43 12.78
C GLU A 64 5.95 0.66 12.55
N LYS A 65 5.10 0.25 13.50
CA LYS A 65 3.66 0.54 13.46
C LYS A 65 3.41 2.05 13.53
N LYS A 66 4.09 2.76 14.45
CA LYS A 66 3.97 4.21 14.60
C LYS A 66 4.53 4.98 13.40
N LEU A 67 5.64 4.51 12.84
CA LEU A 67 6.23 5.07 11.62
C LEU A 67 5.28 4.89 10.43
N GLY A 68 4.66 3.72 10.29
CA GLY A 68 3.66 3.49 9.25
C GLY A 68 2.43 4.38 9.41
N ALA A 69 1.89 4.52 10.63
CA ALA A 69 0.79 5.44 10.89
C ALA A 69 1.16 6.90 10.55
N PHE A 70 2.39 7.32 10.85
CA PHE A 70 2.89 8.65 10.52
C PHE A 70 2.97 8.88 9.01
N ILE A 71 3.57 7.93 8.26
CA ILE A 71 3.69 8.02 6.80
C ILE A 71 2.31 8.01 6.15
N LYS A 72 1.38 7.18 6.64
CA LYS A 72 -0.02 7.16 6.17
C LYS A 72 -0.66 8.53 6.33
N ASN A 73 -0.55 9.10 7.53
CA ASN A 73 -1.12 10.41 7.82
C ASN A 73 -0.49 11.53 6.99
N GLN A 74 0.82 11.44 6.69
CA GLN A 74 1.47 12.39 5.78
C GLN A 74 0.93 12.29 4.35
N ILE A 75 0.68 11.09 3.82
CA ILE A 75 0.12 10.91 2.48
C ILE A 75 -1.32 11.45 2.43
N GLU A 76 -2.14 11.18 3.45
CA GLU A 76 -3.54 11.62 3.51
C GLU A 76 -3.70 13.12 3.76
N THR A 77 -2.77 13.73 4.51
CA THR A 77 -2.82 15.15 4.89
C THR A 77 -1.98 16.03 3.98
N ASP A 78 -1.31 15.48 2.98
CA ASP A 78 -0.53 16.27 2.01
C ASP A 78 -1.49 17.15 1.20
N SER A 79 -1.48 18.45 1.50
CA SER A 79 -2.32 19.47 0.87
C SER A 79 -1.64 20.13 -0.33
N SER A 80 -0.46 19.64 -0.74
CA SER A 80 0.23 20.14 -1.93
C SER A 80 -0.62 19.94 -3.18
N VAL A 81 -0.73 20.96 -4.03
CA VAL A 81 -1.47 20.87 -5.30
C VAL A 81 -0.82 19.85 -6.26
N GLU A 82 0.50 19.72 -6.19
CA GLU A 82 1.26 18.83 -7.09
C GLU A 82 1.23 17.38 -6.61
N TYR A 83 1.29 17.14 -5.29
CA TYR A 83 1.35 15.78 -4.71
C TYR A 83 0.01 15.29 -4.11
N GLY A 84 -0.82 16.18 -3.57
CA GLY A 84 -2.09 15.83 -2.93
C GLY A 84 -3.22 15.55 -3.92
N ASP A 85 -3.33 16.31 -5.01
CA ASP A 85 -4.39 16.13 -6.01
C ASP A 85 -4.22 14.84 -6.82
N GLY A 86 -2.97 14.45 -7.11
CA GLY A 86 -2.64 13.18 -7.76
C GLY A 86 -3.06 12.00 -6.89
N PHE A 87 -2.72 12.03 -5.60
CA PHE A 87 -3.15 10.99 -4.65
C PHE A 87 -4.67 10.93 -4.52
N ARG A 88 -5.36 12.07 -4.35
CA ARG A 88 -6.83 12.12 -4.21
C ARG A 88 -7.57 11.58 -5.44
N ALA A 89 -7.14 11.97 -6.64
CA ALA A 89 -7.71 11.45 -7.87
C ALA A 89 -7.41 9.93 -8.03
N GLY A 90 -6.18 9.52 -7.71
CA GLY A 90 -5.77 8.12 -7.78
C GLY A 90 -6.51 7.22 -6.80
N ILE A 91 -6.62 7.62 -5.54
CA ILE A 91 -7.31 6.82 -4.51
C ILE A 91 -8.79 6.73 -4.82
N GLN A 92 -9.43 7.82 -5.25
CA GLN A 92 -10.83 7.82 -5.67
C GLN A 92 -11.06 6.88 -6.86
N ALA A 93 -10.18 6.91 -7.87
CA ALA A 93 -10.26 6.01 -9.01
C ALA A 93 -10.08 4.54 -8.59
N VAL A 94 -9.12 4.25 -7.70
CA VAL A 94 -8.88 2.88 -7.20
C VAL A 94 -10.05 2.38 -6.34
N GLU A 95 -10.66 3.24 -5.53
CA GLU A 95 -11.86 2.88 -4.74
C GLU A 95 -13.07 2.60 -5.62
N GLN A 96 -13.26 3.35 -6.70
CA GLN A 96 -14.41 3.19 -7.60
C GLN A 96 -14.25 2.02 -8.59
N TYR A 97 -13.08 1.89 -9.20
CA TYR A 97 -12.85 0.97 -10.33
C TYR A 97 -11.93 -0.20 -9.99
N GLY A 98 -11.26 -0.17 -8.83
CA GLY A 98 -10.25 -1.14 -8.44
C GLY A 98 -8.88 -0.87 -9.08
N LEU A 99 -7.81 -1.25 -8.37
CA LEU A 99 -6.42 -0.95 -8.76
C LEU A 99 -6.07 -1.41 -10.18
N ARG A 100 -6.51 -2.62 -10.57
CA ARG A 100 -6.23 -3.20 -11.88
C ARG A 100 -6.81 -2.35 -13.01
N SER A 101 -8.10 -2.00 -12.89
CA SER A 101 -8.82 -1.23 -13.90
C SER A 101 -8.26 0.18 -14.02
N THR A 102 -7.89 0.80 -12.89
CA THR A 102 -7.25 2.12 -12.86
C THR A 102 -5.90 2.11 -13.59
N LEU A 103 -5.04 1.12 -13.33
CA LEU A 103 -3.75 1.00 -14.01
C LEU A 103 -3.89 0.71 -15.51
N ASP A 104 -4.87 -0.12 -15.90
CA ASP A 104 -5.14 -0.40 -17.31
C ASP A 104 -5.64 0.87 -18.04
N HIS A 105 -6.50 1.67 -17.41
CA HIS A 105 -6.91 2.97 -17.95
C HIS A 105 -5.72 3.93 -18.09
N MET A 106 -4.91 4.09 -17.04
CA MET A 106 -3.70 4.93 -17.07
C MET A 106 -2.75 4.52 -18.19
N ARG A 107 -2.61 3.21 -18.45
CA ARG A 107 -1.79 2.69 -19.55
C ARG A 107 -2.31 3.11 -20.92
N LEU A 108 -3.63 3.23 -21.08
CA LEU A 108 -4.29 3.55 -22.35
C LEU A 108 -4.42 5.05 -22.59
N THR A 109 -4.73 5.83 -21.56
CA THR A 109 -5.12 7.24 -21.67
C THR A 109 -4.08 8.20 -21.09
N GLY A 110 -3.19 7.70 -20.24
CA GLY A 110 -2.22 8.52 -19.53
C GLY A 110 -2.78 9.27 -18.31
N SER A 111 -4.04 9.04 -17.92
CA SER A 111 -4.70 9.72 -16.80
C SER A 111 -5.51 8.76 -15.92
N PHE A 112 -5.89 9.23 -14.73
CA PHE A 112 -6.84 8.51 -13.89
C PHE A 112 -8.22 8.46 -14.57
N PRO A 113 -8.98 7.36 -14.40
CA PRO A 113 -10.39 7.32 -14.74
C PRO A 113 -11.19 8.19 -13.76
N TYR A 114 -12.13 8.97 -14.29
CA TYR A 114 -13.04 9.83 -13.52
C TYR A 114 -14.45 9.27 -13.49
#